data_AF-A0A2E5JI92-F1
#
_entry.id   AF-A0A2E5JI92-F1
#
_cell.length_a   1.000
_cell.length_b   1.000
_cell.length_c   1.000
_cell.angle_alpha   90.00
_cell.angle_beta   90.00
_cell.angle_gamma   90.00
#
_symmetry.space_group_name_H-M   'P 1'
#
loop_
_entity.id
_entity.type
_entity.pdbx_description
1 polymer ?
#
loop_
_entity_poly.entity_id
_entity_poly.type
_entity_poly.pdbx_seq_one_letter_code
_entity_poly.pdbx_strand_id
1 'polypeptide(L)'
;MAVKADPTIELVPISNSEPEKRVLCENYPEGGCISGSGKRIRVSKVEMLTIQYESPEQARNAAFQIDQWYAGNWLFDDVTNEPVLESFVQKVFNAKRPALLTE
;
A
#
# COMPACT_ATOMS: atom_id res chain seq x y z
N MET A 1 -8.00 3.64 16.90
CA MET A 1 -7.87 2.92 15.61
C MET A 1 -7.21 3.87 14.63
N ALA A 2 -5.95 3.58 14.24
CA ALA A 2 -5.04 4.34 13.36
C ALA A 2 -4.86 5.87 13.60
N VAL A 3 -5.91 6.68 13.52
CA VAL A 3 -5.89 8.16 13.66
C VAL A 3 -5.47 8.63 15.07
N LYS A 4 -5.60 7.77 16.09
CA LYS A 4 -5.14 8.05 17.46
C LYS A 4 -3.64 7.79 17.68
N ALA A 5 -2.97 7.10 16.76
CA ALA A 5 -1.56 6.73 16.90
C ALA A 5 -0.61 7.72 16.20
N ASP A 6 -1.07 8.38 15.13
CA ASP A 6 -0.31 9.43 14.47
C ASP A 6 -1.27 10.45 13.80
N PRO A 7 -1.29 11.73 14.23
CA PRO A 7 -2.19 12.75 13.67
C PRO A 7 -1.81 13.18 12.25
N THR A 8 -0.72 12.70 11.67
CA THR A 8 -0.29 13.05 10.31
C THR A 8 -0.89 12.14 9.21
N ILE A 9 -1.74 11.18 9.59
CA ILE A 9 -2.35 10.25 8.63
C ILE A 9 -3.57 10.93 8.00
N GLU A 10 -3.41 11.40 6.78
CA GLU A 10 -4.52 11.93 5.97
C GLU A 10 -4.85 10.92 4.87
N LEU A 11 -6.09 10.41 4.89
CA LEU A 11 -6.64 9.75 3.71
C LEU A 11 -6.81 10.83 2.65
N VAL A 12 -6.15 10.70 1.50
CA VAL A 12 -6.31 11.63 0.40
C VAL A 12 -7.54 11.19 -0.39
N PRO A 13 -8.69 11.90 -0.30
CA PRO A 13 -9.82 11.57 -1.14
C PRO A 13 -9.44 11.86 -2.60
N ILE A 14 -9.51 10.84 -3.45
CA ILE A 14 -9.31 11.02 -4.89
C ILE A 14 -10.60 11.66 -5.43
N SER A 15 -10.51 12.92 -5.83
CA SER A 15 -11.65 13.62 -6.44
C SER A 15 -12.03 12.97 -7.78
N ASN A 16 -13.32 12.97 -8.12
CA ASN A 16 -13.81 12.49 -9.42
C ASN A 16 -13.22 13.25 -10.62
N SER A 17 -12.61 14.41 -10.37
CA SER A 17 -11.92 15.23 -11.37
C SER A 17 -10.51 14.73 -11.72
N GLU A 18 -9.96 13.74 -10.99
CA GLU A 18 -8.58 13.24 -11.18
C GLU A 18 -8.59 11.71 -11.35
N PRO A 19 -9.25 11.17 -12.39
CA PRO A 19 -9.40 9.73 -12.59
C PRO A 19 -8.06 9.02 -12.77
N GLU A 20 -7.03 9.68 -13.30
CA GLU A 20 -5.67 9.14 -13.42
C GLU A 20 -5.00 8.85 -12.06
N LYS A 21 -5.47 9.49 -10.98
CA LYS A 21 -4.94 9.23 -9.63
C LYS A 21 -5.52 7.98 -8.99
N ARG A 22 -6.50 7.32 -9.64
CA ARG A 22 -7.11 6.08 -9.16
C ARG A 22 -6.12 4.94 -9.18
N VAL A 23 -6.08 4.21 -8.07
CA VAL A 23 -5.31 3.00 -7.91
C VAL A 23 -6.14 1.86 -8.49
N LEU A 24 -5.84 1.48 -9.73
CA LEU A 24 -6.55 0.44 -10.47
C LEU A 24 -5.81 -0.89 -10.35
N CYS A 25 -6.56 -1.98 -10.20
CA CYS A 25 -6.01 -3.33 -10.17
C CYS A 25 -5.17 -3.66 -11.42
N GLU A 26 -5.51 -3.08 -12.56
CA GLU A 26 -4.82 -3.27 -13.85
C GLU A 26 -3.35 -2.80 -13.80
N ASN A 27 -3.00 -1.91 -12.87
CA ASN A 27 -1.65 -1.40 -12.71
C ASN A 27 -0.77 -2.29 -11.84
N TYR A 28 -1.33 -3.34 -11.24
CA TYR A 28 -0.62 -4.19 -10.29
C TYR A 28 -0.41 -5.60 -10.80
N PRO A 29 0.73 -6.23 -10.44
CA PRO A 29 0.96 -7.64 -10.69
C PRO A 29 -0.08 -8.51 -9.96
N GLU A 30 -0.30 -9.71 -10.50
CA GLU A 30 -1.22 -10.75 -10.01
C GLU A 30 -2.72 -10.43 -10.18
N GLY A 31 -3.49 -11.43 -10.62
CA GLY A 31 -4.96 -11.39 -10.57
C GLY A 31 -5.47 -11.53 -9.13
N GLY A 32 -6.72 -11.12 -8.88
CA GLY A 32 -7.34 -11.19 -7.55
C GLY A 32 -7.20 -9.92 -6.71
N CYS A 33 -6.81 -8.81 -7.32
CA CYS A 33 -7.02 -7.50 -6.73
C CYS A 33 -8.52 -7.18 -6.67
N ILE A 34 -8.99 -6.62 -5.54
CA ILE A 34 -10.37 -6.21 -5.34
C ILE A 34 -10.58 -4.85 -6.03
N SER A 35 -11.35 -4.84 -7.11
CA SER A 35 -11.68 -3.61 -7.85
C SER A 35 -12.31 -2.55 -6.95
N GLY A 36 -11.77 -1.33 -6.99
CA GLY A 36 -12.21 -0.22 -6.15
C GLY A 36 -11.67 -0.22 -4.72
N SER A 37 -10.84 -1.20 -4.34
CA SER A 37 -10.15 -1.21 -3.04
C SER A 37 -8.93 -0.28 -2.98
N GLY A 38 -8.46 0.17 -4.15
CA GLY A 38 -7.31 1.05 -4.28
C GLY A 38 -7.51 2.39 -3.57
N LYS A 39 -6.56 2.75 -2.71
CA LYS A 39 -6.57 4.00 -1.92
C LYS A 39 -5.21 4.67 -2.01
N ARG A 40 -5.24 6.00 -1.87
CA ARG A 40 -4.04 6.82 -1.72
C ARG A 40 -4.00 7.38 -0.31
N ILE A 41 -2.88 7.18 0.37
CA ILE A 41 -2.67 7.62 1.75
C ILE A 41 -1.51 8.60 1.75
N ARG A 42 -1.70 9.78 2.36
CA ARG A 42 -0.61 10.74 2.56
C ARG A 42 -0.14 10.65 4.01
N VAL A 43 1.16 10.46 4.17
CA VAL A 43 1.86 10.39 5.46
C VAL A 43 2.97 11.44 5.43
N SER A 44 2.90 12.44 6.29
CA SER A 44 3.95 13.47 6.43
C SER A 44 4.36 14.12 5.09
N LYS A 45 3.35 14.44 4.25
CA LYS A 45 3.47 15.04 2.90
C LYS A 45 3.96 14.10 1.78
N VAL A 46 4.30 12.85 2.08
CA VAL A 46 4.60 11.83 1.08
C VAL A 46 3.35 10.98 0.85
N GLU A 47 3.08 10.60 -0.40
CA GLU A 47 1.93 9.77 -0.77
C GLU A 47 2.38 8.34 -1.01
N MET A 48 1.56 7.39 -0.57
CA MET A 48 1.69 5.97 -0.90
C MET A 48 0.37 5.44 -1.44
N LEU A 49 0.45 4.38 -2.23
CA LEU A 49 -0.71 3.70 -2.78
C LEU A 49 -0.96 2.41 -2.01
N THR A 50 -2.22 2.05 -1.81
CA THR A 50 -2.58 0.80 -1.16
C THR A 50 -3.64 0.11 -1.96
N ILE A 51 -3.54 -1.21 -2.12
CA ILE A 51 -4.54 -1.98 -2.84
C ILE A 51 -4.78 -3.31 -2.12
N GLN A 52 -6.03 -3.77 -2.14
CA GLN A 52 -6.43 -4.98 -1.46
C GLN A 52 -6.53 -6.14 -2.45
N TYR A 53 -6.06 -7.31 -2.03
CA TYR A 53 -6.21 -8.57 -2.74
C TYR A 53 -7.21 -9.49 -2.03
N GLU A 54 -7.70 -10.50 -2.75
CA GLU A 54 -8.56 -11.54 -2.18
C GLU A 54 -7.84 -12.36 -1.11
N SER A 55 -6.54 -12.61 -1.28
CA SER A 55 -5.74 -13.38 -0.33
C SER A 55 -4.43 -12.70 0.10
N PRO A 56 -3.90 -13.03 1.30
CA PRO A 56 -2.59 -12.58 1.74
C PRO A 56 -1.43 -13.05 0.86
N GLU A 57 -1.57 -14.24 0.26
CA GLU A 57 -0.56 -14.80 -0.64
C GLU A 57 -0.44 -13.99 -1.92
N GLN A 58 -1.57 -13.55 -2.49
CA GLN A 58 -1.58 -12.68 -3.66
C GLN A 58 -0.94 -11.32 -3.35
N ALA A 59 -1.31 -10.69 -2.24
CA ALA A 59 -0.70 -9.41 -1.83
C ALA A 59 0.81 -9.54 -1.62
N ARG A 60 1.27 -10.64 -1.02
CA ARG A 60 2.69 -10.95 -0.87
C ARG A 60 3.39 -11.14 -2.22
N ASN A 61 2.81 -11.91 -3.13
CA ASN A 61 3.39 -12.16 -4.45
C ASN A 61 3.47 -10.89 -5.27
N ALA A 62 2.41 -10.08 -5.25
CA ALA A 62 2.38 -8.78 -5.89
C ALA A 62 3.49 -7.89 -5.32
N ALA A 63 3.57 -7.74 -3.99
CA ALA A 63 4.62 -6.99 -3.32
C ALA A 63 6.03 -7.49 -3.66
N PHE A 64 6.21 -8.79 -3.83
CA PHE A 64 7.49 -9.36 -4.25
C PHE A 64 7.85 -8.98 -5.68
N GLN A 65 6.90 -9.02 -6.61
CA GLN A 65 7.14 -8.70 -8.03
C GLN A 65 7.52 -7.23 -8.25
N ILE A 66 6.93 -6.30 -7.49
CA ILE A 66 7.25 -4.86 -7.58
C ILE A 66 8.23 -4.37 -6.50
N ASP A 67 8.79 -5.27 -5.70
CA ASP A 67 9.73 -4.96 -4.61
C ASP A 67 9.18 -3.92 -3.59
N GLN A 68 7.95 -4.14 -3.18
CA GLN A 68 7.19 -3.29 -2.27
C GLN A 68 6.78 -4.03 -0.99
N TRP A 69 5.90 -3.42 -0.18
CA TRP A 69 5.53 -3.88 1.15
C TRP A 69 4.11 -4.47 1.17
N TYR A 70 3.84 -5.44 2.04
CA TYR A 70 2.49 -5.98 2.24
C TYR A 70 2.16 -6.17 3.73
N ALA A 71 0.88 -6.14 4.08
CA ALA A 71 0.38 -6.57 5.38
C ALA A 71 -0.97 -7.29 5.24
N GLY A 72 -1.05 -8.55 5.65
CA GLY A 72 -2.24 -9.36 5.40
C GLY A 72 -2.50 -9.45 3.90
N ASN A 73 -3.72 -9.09 3.47
CA ASN A 73 -4.12 -9.02 2.07
C ASN A 73 -4.01 -7.61 1.44
N TRP A 74 -3.24 -6.71 2.06
CA TRP A 74 -2.98 -5.37 1.53
C TRP A 74 -1.57 -5.26 0.99
N LEU A 75 -1.45 -4.68 -0.20
CA LEU A 75 -0.22 -4.23 -0.82
C LEU A 75 -0.05 -2.73 -0.57
N PHE A 76 1.16 -2.31 -0.22
CA PHE A 76 1.56 -0.91 -0.08
C PHE A 76 2.65 -0.61 -1.10
N ASP A 77 2.34 0.27 -2.03
CA ASP A 77 3.18 0.66 -3.16
C ASP A 77 3.65 2.11 -3.02
N ASP A 78 4.71 2.47 -3.73
CA ASP A 78 5.51 3.70 -3.56
C ASP A 78 6.08 3.86 -2.13
N VAL A 79 6.36 2.75 -1.44
CA VAL A 79 6.90 2.77 -0.07
C VAL A 79 8.41 2.56 -0.04
N THR A 80 8.93 1.65 -0.86
CA THR A 80 10.37 1.34 -0.88
C THR A 80 11.20 2.56 -1.27
N ASN A 81 12.34 2.77 -0.60
CA ASN A 81 13.22 3.95 -0.71
C ASN A 81 12.68 5.24 -0.06
N GLU A 82 11.51 5.22 0.58
CA GLU A 82 10.96 6.35 1.32
C GLU A 82 11.00 6.08 2.83
N PRO A 83 12.02 6.56 3.58
CA PRO A 83 12.25 6.17 4.98
C PRO A 83 11.07 6.46 5.92
N VAL A 84 10.33 7.53 5.61
CA VAL A 84 9.13 7.93 6.36
C VAL A 84 8.02 6.92 6.16
N LEU A 85 7.80 6.48 4.92
CA LEU A 85 6.76 5.50 4.58
C LEU A 85 7.16 4.10 5.05
N GLU A 86 8.41 3.68 4.87
CA GLU A 86 8.92 2.40 5.36
C GLU A 86 8.74 2.29 6.88
N SER A 87 9.18 3.31 7.63
CA SER A 87 8.98 3.33 9.08
C SER A 87 7.50 3.33 9.46
N PHE A 88 6.64 3.99 8.68
CA PHE A 88 5.22 4.07 8.94
C PHE A 88 4.54 2.71 8.75
N VAL A 89 4.71 2.06 7.60
CA VAL A 89 4.05 0.78 7.31
C VAL A 89 4.54 -0.33 8.23
N GLN A 90 5.81 -0.31 8.60
CA GLN A 90 6.36 -1.25 9.58
C GLN A 90 5.78 -1.04 10.98
N LYS A 91 5.76 0.20 11.48
CA LYS A 91 5.30 0.47 12.86
C LYS A 91 3.78 0.36 13.02
N VAL A 92 3.02 0.80 12.03
CA VAL A 92 1.56 0.89 12.13
C VAL A 92 0.87 -0.39 11.66
N PHE A 93 1.33 -0.96 10.55
CA PHE A 93 0.69 -2.12 9.93
C PHE A 93 1.48 -3.42 10.11
N ASN A 94 2.67 -3.37 10.72
CA ASN A 94 3.59 -4.51 10.78
C ASN A 94 3.87 -5.09 9.39
N ALA A 95 3.95 -4.20 8.39
CA ALA A 95 4.12 -4.58 7.00
C ALA A 95 5.49 -5.21 6.78
N LYS A 96 5.56 -6.12 5.81
CA LYS A 96 6.72 -6.92 5.46
C LYS A 96 7.11 -6.67 4.00
N ARG A 97 8.41 -6.62 3.73
CA ARG A 97 8.95 -6.59 2.36
C ARG A 97 9.43 -7.99 1.98
N PRO A 98 8.72 -8.72 1.11
CA PRO A 98 9.02 -10.11 0.82
C PRO A 98 10.37 -10.30 0.12
N ALA A 99 10.85 -9.30 -0.62
CA ALA A 99 12.17 -9.33 -1.25
C ALA A 99 13.34 -9.36 -0.24
N LEU A 100 13.13 -8.91 1.00
CA LEU A 100 14.13 -8.95 2.08
C LEU A 100 13.96 -10.17 3.00
N LEU A 101 12.91 -10.98 2.79
CA LEU A 101 12.55 -12.13 3.63
C LEU A 101 12.91 -13.47 2.99
N THR A 102 13.65 -13.47 1.88
CA THR A 102 14.24 -14.68 1.31
C THR A 102 15.41 -15.12 2.19
N GLU A 103 15.09 -15.94 3.19
CA GLU A 103 16.00 -16.89 3.83
C GLU A 103 15.87 -18.27 3.17
#